data_AF-A0A327VSC6-F1
#
_entry.id   AF-A0A327VSC6-F1
#
_cell.length_a   1.000
_cell.length_b   1.000
_cell.length_c   1.000
_cell.angle_alpha   90.00
_cell.angle_beta   90.00
_cell.angle_gamma   90.00
#
_symmetry.space_group_name_H-M   'P 1'
#
loop_
_entity.id
_entity.type
_entity.pdbx_description
1 polymer ?
#
loop_
_entity_poly.entity_id
_entity_poly.type
_entity_poly.pdbx_seq_one_letter_code
_entity_poly.pdbx_strand_id
1 'polypeptide(L)'
;MSSLPFASITVIATNSTGQGNITFSTFNFFQNGSLLPGSYPPIILPTLADGATDTILQSYFQEQIVNGAKVASPCSGTAIFNLPAGPSLTISWNLTAMDGGSMPTIVPGPGYYVAGATNPTISGANYTFNINIELQE
;
A
#
# COMPACT_ATOMS: atom_id res chain seq x y z
N MET A 1 -3.22 10.49 -25.02
CA MET A 1 -2.25 10.93 -23.99
C MET A 1 -2.39 9.98 -22.82
N SER A 2 -1.37 9.20 -22.48
CA SER A 2 -1.40 8.34 -21.31
C SER A 2 -1.23 9.21 -20.06
N SER A 3 -2.28 9.34 -19.27
CA SER A 3 -2.17 9.96 -17.94
C SER A 3 -1.31 9.06 -17.07
N LEU A 4 -0.08 9.47 -16.78
CA LEU A 4 0.68 8.86 -15.70
C LEU A 4 -0.12 9.03 -14.39
N PRO A 5 -0.06 8.06 -13.47
CA PRO A 5 -0.64 8.23 -12.14
C PRO A 5 0.04 9.39 -11.40
N PHE A 6 -0.75 10.23 -10.72
CA PHE A 6 -0.27 11.47 -10.10
C PHE A 6 0.20 11.29 -8.65
N ALA A 7 -0.34 10.27 -7.98
CA ALA A 7 0.08 9.84 -6.66
C ALA A 7 0.06 8.31 -6.60
N SER A 8 0.86 7.74 -5.71
CA SER A 8 0.97 6.29 -5.57
C SER A 8 1.46 5.87 -4.20
N ILE A 9 1.18 4.61 -3.86
CA ILE A 9 1.79 3.93 -2.73
C ILE A 9 2.41 2.66 -3.27
N THR A 10 3.69 2.48 -3.01
CA THR A 10 4.43 1.25 -3.29
C THR A 10 4.99 0.72 -1.97
N VAL A 11 4.78 -0.56 -1.69
CA VAL A 11 5.36 -1.26 -0.55
C VAL A 11 6.15 -2.45 -1.07
N ILE A 12 7.46 -2.36 -0.89
CA ILE A 12 8.42 -3.43 -1.11
C ILE A 12 8.70 -4.04 0.25
N ALA A 13 8.44 -5.33 0.39
CA ALA A 13 8.57 -6.03 1.66
C ALA A 13 9.55 -7.18 1.55
N THR A 14 10.37 -7.33 2.57
CA THR A 14 11.16 -8.53 2.86
C THR A 14 10.45 -9.34 3.93
N ASN A 15 10.22 -10.63 3.68
CA ASN A 15 9.70 -11.57 4.67
C ASN A 15 10.88 -12.22 5.40
N SER A 16 11.19 -11.73 6.59
CA SER A 16 12.24 -12.28 7.47
C SER A 16 11.63 -12.95 8.70
N THR A 17 10.41 -13.48 8.58
CA THR A 17 9.69 -14.05 9.72
C THR A 17 10.21 -15.42 10.14
N GLY A 18 10.78 -16.19 9.21
CA GLY A 18 11.24 -17.56 9.48
C GLY A 18 10.10 -18.55 9.77
N GLN A 19 8.84 -18.16 9.54
CA GLN A 19 7.65 -18.93 9.92
C GLN A 19 6.80 -19.37 8.73
N GLY A 20 7.16 -18.95 7.51
CA GLY A 20 6.46 -19.32 6.28
C GLY A 20 6.03 -18.11 5.46
N ASN A 21 5.13 -18.35 4.51
CA ASN A 21 4.76 -17.35 3.52
C ASN A 21 3.75 -16.33 4.05
N ILE A 22 3.91 -15.07 3.64
CA ILE A 22 2.90 -14.02 3.83
C ILE A 22 1.96 -14.07 2.62
N THR A 23 0.65 -14.12 2.84
CA THR A 23 -0.34 -14.26 1.75
C THR A 23 -1.28 -13.08 1.70
N PHE A 24 -1.70 -12.69 0.50
CA PHE A 24 -2.71 -11.66 0.35
C PHE A 24 -4.07 -12.11 0.91
N SER A 25 -4.79 -11.20 1.55
CA SER A 25 -6.12 -11.45 2.12
C SER A 25 -7.18 -10.60 1.42
N THR A 26 -7.13 -9.28 1.61
CA THR A 26 -8.16 -8.37 1.11
C THR A 26 -7.59 -7.02 0.71
N PHE A 27 -8.28 -6.35 -0.21
CA PHE A 27 -7.96 -5.01 -0.65
C PHE A 27 -9.24 -4.21 -0.84
N ASN A 28 -9.28 -3.01 -0.27
CA ASN A 28 -10.35 -2.04 -0.47
C ASN A 28 -9.73 -0.71 -0.92
N PHE A 29 -10.35 -0.07 -1.90
CA PHE A 29 -9.92 1.22 -2.42
C PHE A 29 -11.10 2.10 -2.79
N PHE A 30 -11.09 3.32 -2.26
CA PHE A 30 -12.12 4.32 -2.45
C PHE A 30 -11.50 5.57 -3.07
N GLN A 31 -12.19 6.14 -4.04
CA GLN A 31 -11.88 7.44 -4.60
C GLN A 31 -13.15 8.27 -4.64
N ASN A 32 -13.09 9.48 -4.10
CA ASN A 32 -14.24 10.39 -4.02
C ASN A 32 -15.49 9.73 -3.40
N GLY A 33 -15.27 8.92 -2.36
CA GLY A 33 -16.32 8.21 -1.63
C GLY A 33 -16.93 7.00 -2.37
N SER A 34 -16.49 6.72 -3.59
CA SER A 34 -16.92 5.55 -4.35
C SER A 34 -15.88 4.44 -4.28
N LEU A 35 -16.32 3.22 -4.02
CA LEU A 35 -15.48 2.03 -4.19
C LEU A 35 -15.14 1.93 -5.69
N LEU A 36 -13.86 1.86 -6.02
CA LEU A 36 -13.41 1.70 -7.41
C LEU A 36 -12.96 0.26 -7.66
N PRO A 37 -13.85 -0.63 -8.10
CA PRO A 37 -13.46 -1.95 -8.58
C PRO A 37 -12.91 -1.79 -10.01
N GLY A 38 -11.59 -1.57 -10.14
CA GLY A 38 -10.87 -1.97 -11.35
C GLY A 38 -10.56 -0.92 -12.42
N SER A 39 -10.71 0.39 -12.18
CA SER A 39 -10.23 1.39 -13.14
C SER A 39 -8.69 1.46 -13.21
N TYR A 40 -8.02 1.15 -12.10
CA TYR A 40 -6.56 1.02 -11.96
C TYR A 40 -6.29 -0.06 -10.90
N PRO A 41 -6.26 -1.34 -11.28
CA PRO A 41 -6.10 -2.40 -10.29
C PRO A 41 -4.73 -2.24 -9.63
N PRO A 42 -4.65 -2.32 -8.30
CA PRO A 42 -3.37 -2.35 -7.63
C PRO A 42 -2.56 -3.57 -8.11
N ILE A 43 -1.24 -3.45 -8.12
CA ILE A 43 -0.40 -4.65 -8.09
C ILE A 43 -0.44 -5.17 -6.67
N ILE A 44 -0.85 -6.42 -6.50
CA ILE A 44 -0.89 -7.11 -5.23
C ILE A 44 -0.18 -8.42 -5.42
N LEU A 45 0.87 -8.67 -4.64
CA LEU A 45 1.53 -9.95 -4.64
C LEU A 45 0.66 -10.96 -3.88
N PRO A 46 0.21 -12.07 -4.50
CA PRO A 46 -0.63 -13.04 -3.81
C PRO A 46 0.10 -13.75 -2.66
N THR A 47 1.41 -13.93 -2.79
CA THR A 47 2.23 -14.65 -1.82
C THR A 47 3.66 -14.14 -1.84
N LEU A 48 4.17 -13.71 -0.69
CA LEU A 48 5.58 -13.41 -0.45
C LEU A 48 6.21 -14.60 0.30
N ALA A 49 7.12 -15.31 -0.36
CA ALA A 49 7.82 -16.44 0.24
C ALA A 49 8.69 -16.02 1.43
N ASP A 50 8.90 -16.93 2.38
CA ASP A 50 9.87 -16.71 3.47
C ASP A 50 11.29 -16.49 2.91
N GLY A 51 12.00 -15.51 3.46
CA GLY A 51 13.32 -15.06 3.00
C GLY A 51 13.32 -14.24 1.70
N ALA A 52 12.17 -13.99 1.07
CA ALA A 52 12.08 -13.25 -0.19
C ALA A 52 11.85 -11.74 0.02
N THR A 53 12.23 -10.95 -0.99
CA THR A 53 11.91 -9.51 -1.08
C THR A 53 11.18 -9.25 -2.39
N ASP A 54 10.02 -8.60 -2.32
CA ASP A 54 9.23 -8.26 -3.52
C ASP A 54 8.27 -7.08 -3.25
N THR A 55 7.72 -6.50 -4.32
CA THR A 55 6.66 -5.50 -4.26
C THR A 55 5.33 -6.19 -3.90
N ILE A 56 4.89 -6.05 -2.66
CA ILE A 56 3.64 -6.67 -2.19
C ILE A 56 2.40 -5.85 -2.51
N LEU A 57 2.55 -4.53 -2.62
CA LEU A 57 1.49 -3.60 -2.94
C LEU A 57 2.01 -2.46 -3.82
N GLN A 58 1.30 -2.18 -4.89
CA GLN A 58 1.40 -0.92 -5.62
C GLN A 58 0.01 -0.42 -5.98
N SER A 59 -0.37 0.75 -5.49
CA SER A 59 -1.66 1.37 -5.78
C SER A 59 -1.44 2.76 -6.38
N TYR A 60 -2.23 3.09 -7.40
CA TYR A 60 -2.10 4.30 -8.20
C TYR A 60 -3.36 5.14 -8.13
N PHE A 61 -3.20 6.45 -8.08
CA PHE A 61 -4.30 7.39 -7.94
C PHE A 61 -4.39 8.32 -9.14
N GLN A 62 -5.61 8.52 -9.62
CA GLN A 62 -5.88 9.44 -10.72
C GLN A 62 -6.33 10.79 -10.22
N GLU A 63 -5.86 11.84 -10.90
CA GLU A 63 -6.50 13.15 -10.81
C GLU A 63 -7.89 13.09 -11.45
N GLN A 64 -8.82 13.88 -10.91
CA GLN A 64 -10.05 14.19 -11.61
C GLN A 64 -9.94 15.54 -12.29
N ILE A 65 -10.42 15.59 -13.53
CA ILE A 65 -10.54 16.82 -14.31
C ILE A 65 -12.02 17.12 -14.49
N VAL A 66 -12.47 18.28 -14.01
CA VAL A 66 -13.84 18.76 -14.16
C VAL A 66 -13.78 20.11 -14.88
N ASN A 67 -14.48 20.23 -16.01
CA ASN A 67 -14.48 21.45 -16.83
C ASN A 67 -13.08 21.96 -17.22
N GLY A 68 -12.13 21.04 -17.47
CA GLY A 68 -10.75 21.38 -17.82
C GLY A 68 -9.87 21.85 -16.66
N ALA A 69 -10.42 21.91 -15.44
CA ALA A 69 -9.67 22.21 -14.23
C ALA A 69 -9.40 20.92 -13.43
N LYS A 70 -8.22 20.84 -12.83
CA LYS A 70 -7.88 19.76 -11.90
C LYS A 70 -8.64 19.94 -10.60
N VAL A 71 -9.17 18.85 -10.05
CA VAL A 71 -9.94 18.85 -8.81
C VAL A 71 -9.34 17.85 -7.82
N ALA A 72 -9.24 18.27 -6.55
CA ALA A 72 -8.80 17.42 -5.47
C ALA A 72 -9.62 16.13 -5.45
N SER A 73 -8.93 14.99 -5.48
CA SER A 73 -9.53 13.66 -5.49
C SER A 73 -9.04 12.90 -4.25
N PRO A 74 -9.78 12.95 -3.14
CA PRO A 74 -9.52 12.10 -1.98
C PRO A 74 -9.58 10.62 -2.36
N CYS A 75 -8.56 9.91 -1.92
CA CYS A 75 -8.31 8.50 -2.17
C CYS A 75 -7.94 7.83 -0.85
N SER A 76 -8.65 6.77 -0.47
CA SER A 76 -8.32 5.97 0.69
C SER A 76 -8.33 4.50 0.37
N GLY A 77 -7.64 3.71 1.17
CA GLY A 77 -7.66 2.27 0.98
C GLY A 77 -6.94 1.52 2.08
N THR A 78 -7.17 0.22 2.05
CA THR A 78 -6.61 -0.73 3.01
C THR A 78 -6.26 -2.01 2.26
N ALA A 79 -5.04 -2.49 2.44
CA ALA A 79 -4.59 -3.81 2.01
C ALA A 79 -4.25 -4.65 3.25
N ILE A 80 -4.71 -5.90 3.26
CA ILE A 80 -4.49 -6.85 4.36
C ILE A 80 -3.77 -8.07 3.81
N PHE A 81 -2.69 -8.46 4.49
CA PHE A 81 -1.94 -9.69 4.24
C PHE A 81 -1.94 -10.56 5.49
N ASN A 82 -2.12 -11.87 5.33
CA ASN A 82 -2.04 -12.84 6.41
C ASN A 82 -0.58 -13.16 6.70
N LEU A 83 -0.16 -13.02 7.96
CA LEU A 83 1.14 -13.47 8.42
C LEU A 83 1.08 -14.95 8.83
N PRO A 84 2.21 -15.69 8.80
CA PRO A 84 2.22 -17.14 8.97
C PRO A 84 1.61 -17.66 10.28
N ALA A 85 1.68 -16.91 11.39
CA ALA A 85 1.15 -17.32 12.69
C ALA A 85 -0.27 -16.78 13.01
N GLY A 86 -1.00 -16.27 12.01
CA GLY A 86 -2.40 -15.87 12.15
C GLY A 86 -2.75 -14.37 12.29
N PRO A 87 -1.86 -13.45 12.74
CA PRO A 87 -2.20 -12.04 12.75
C PRO A 87 -1.93 -11.41 11.36
N SER A 88 -2.55 -10.28 11.05
CA SER A 88 -2.45 -9.67 9.71
C SER A 88 -1.53 -8.46 9.67
N LEU A 89 -0.80 -8.28 8.58
CA LEU A 89 -0.19 -7.01 8.20
C LEU A 89 -1.27 -6.13 7.55
N THR A 90 -1.45 -4.91 8.06
CA THR A 90 -2.38 -3.94 7.50
C THR A 90 -1.62 -2.74 6.94
N ILE A 91 -1.90 -2.40 5.68
CA ILE A 91 -1.41 -1.18 5.03
C ILE A 91 -2.61 -0.30 4.75
N SER A 92 -2.63 0.94 5.23
CA SER A 92 -3.74 1.87 5.04
C SER A 92 -3.29 3.26 4.65
N TRP A 93 -4.14 3.98 3.92
CA TRP A 93 -3.84 5.33 3.47
C TRP A 93 -5.08 6.21 3.33
N ASN A 94 -4.83 7.51 3.42
CA ASN A 94 -5.78 8.57 3.10
C ASN A 94 -5.00 9.73 2.47
N LEU A 95 -5.12 9.86 1.16
CA LEU A 95 -4.34 10.75 0.30
C LEU A 95 -5.24 11.58 -0.60
N THR A 96 -4.71 12.65 -1.15
CA THR A 96 -5.28 13.39 -2.28
C THR A 96 -4.38 13.16 -3.49
N ALA A 97 -4.96 12.78 -4.63
CA ALA A 97 -4.21 12.34 -5.82
C ALA A 97 -3.19 13.34 -6.40
N MET A 98 -3.18 14.60 -5.95
CA MET A 98 -2.26 15.65 -6.43
C MET A 98 -1.41 16.29 -5.33
N ASP A 99 -1.95 16.39 -4.11
CA ASP A 99 -1.31 17.11 -3.00
C ASP A 99 -0.67 16.15 -1.99
N GLY A 100 -0.75 14.84 -2.25
CA GLY A 100 -0.42 13.82 -1.25
C GLY A 100 -1.43 13.85 -0.10
N GLY A 101 -1.01 13.46 1.08
CA GLY A 101 -1.87 13.48 2.27
C GLY A 101 -1.13 12.97 3.49
N SER A 102 -1.88 12.38 4.42
CA SER A 102 -1.27 11.70 5.56
C SER A 102 -0.42 10.55 5.05
N MET A 103 0.78 10.41 5.63
CA MET A 103 1.65 9.28 5.33
C MET A 103 0.87 7.96 5.50
N PRO A 104 0.96 7.02 4.54
CA PRO A 104 0.38 5.70 4.71
C PRO A 104 0.91 5.00 5.96
N THR A 105 0.05 4.22 6.60
CA THR A 105 0.37 3.50 7.82
C THR A 105 0.57 2.03 7.49
N ILE A 106 1.64 1.43 8.02
CA ILE A 106 1.92 0.00 7.93
C ILE A 106 1.97 -0.55 9.35
N VAL A 107 1.03 -1.43 9.69
CA VAL A 107 0.87 -1.97 11.04
C VAL A 107 0.99 -3.48 10.99
N PRO A 108 2.00 -4.09 11.65
CA PRO A 108 2.02 -5.53 11.84
C PRO A 108 0.93 -5.96 12.82
N GLY A 109 0.48 -7.19 12.66
CA GLY A 109 -0.32 -7.84 13.67
C GLY A 109 0.55 -8.30 14.86
N PRO A 110 -0.07 -8.68 16.00
CA PRO A 110 0.64 -9.01 17.23
C PRO A 110 1.75 -10.05 17.06
N GLY A 111 2.88 -9.88 17.72
CA GLY A 111 4.02 -10.80 17.64
C GLY A 111 4.92 -10.59 16.42
N TYR A 112 4.67 -9.55 15.63
CA TYR A 112 5.53 -9.16 14.51
C TYR A 112 5.97 -7.70 14.63
N TYR A 113 7.16 -7.44 14.13
CA TYR A 113 7.74 -6.11 13.97
C TYR A 113 7.93 -5.79 12.48
N VAL A 114 7.79 -4.52 12.11
CA VAL A 114 7.98 -4.04 10.73
C VAL A 114 8.97 -2.89 10.72
N ALA A 115 10.22 -3.20 10.40
CA ALA A 115 11.26 -2.20 10.20
C ALA A 115 10.95 -1.36 8.94
N GLY A 116 11.27 -0.07 8.95
CA GLY A 116 11.11 0.80 7.79
C GLY A 116 9.68 1.31 7.53
N ALA A 117 8.68 0.87 8.31
CA ALA A 117 7.27 1.25 8.17
C ALA A 117 7.00 2.77 8.27
N THR A 118 7.88 3.54 8.93
CA THR A 118 7.69 4.99 9.16
C THR A 118 8.59 5.88 8.32
N ASN A 119 9.48 5.30 7.49
CA ASN A 119 10.49 6.04 6.74
C ASN A 119 10.36 5.81 5.22
N PRO A 120 9.24 6.18 4.59
CA PRO A 120 9.11 6.05 3.14
C PRO A 120 10.05 7.01 2.41
N THR A 121 10.46 6.62 1.21
CA THR A 121 10.95 7.57 0.22
C THR A 121 9.74 8.31 -0.39
N ILE A 122 9.80 9.64 -0.41
CA ILE A 122 8.72 10.49 -0.89
C ILE A 122 9.19 11.26 -2.12
N SER A 123 8.43 11.16 -3.21
CA SER A 123 8.66 11.93 -4.44
C SER A 123 7.35 12.54 -4.93
N GLY A 124 7.13 13.81 -4.59
CA GLY A 124 5.81 14.46 -4.76
C GLY A 124 4.76 13.76 -3.89
N ALA A 125 3.67 13.31 -4.51
CA ALA A 125 2.59 12.58 -3.85
C ALA A 125 2.77 11.05 -3.88
N ASN A 126 3.98 10.56 -4.17
CA ASN A 126 4.29 9.14 -4.27
C ASN A 126 5.09 8.67 -3.05
N TYR A 127 4.59 7.64 -2.38
CA TYR A 127 5.22 7.03 -1.21
C TYR A 127 5.77 5.65 -1.57
N THR A 128 7.04 5.41 -1.31
CA THR A 128 7.66 4.09 -1.44
C THR A 128 8.22 3.63 -0.11
N PHE A 129 7.70 2.52 0.41
CA PHE A 129 8.17 1.90 1.64
C PHE A 129 9.03 0.69 1.28
N ASN A 130 10.20 0.60 1.90
CA ASN A 130 11.01 -0.61 1.93
C ASN A 130 10.94 -1.13 3.36
N ILE A 131 10.23 -2.23 3.58
CA ILE A 131 9.97 -2.77 4.91
C ILE A 131 10.60 -4.14 5.09
N ASN A 132 11.04 -4.45 6.31
CA ASN A 132 11.38 -5.81 6.72
C ASN A 132 10.37 -6.29 7.76
N ILE A 133 9.76 -7.44 7.53
CA ILE A 133 8.77 -8.04 8.43
C ILE A 133 9.47 -9.15 9.21
N GLU A 134 9.50 -9.00 10.53
CA GLU A 134 10.26 -9.85 11.46
C GLU A 134 9.35 -10.32 12.59
N LEU A 135 9.78 -11.37 13.29
CA LEU A 135 9.18 -11.74 14.56
C LEU A 135 9.56 -10.74 15.66
N GLN A 136 8.61 -10.42 16.54
CA GLN A 136 8.88 -9.65 17.73
C GLN A 136 9.47 -10.58 18.80
N GLU A 137 10.68 -10.26 19.27
CA GLU A 137 11.33 -10.95 20.41
C GLU A 137 10.62 -10.71 21.75
#